data_AF-A0A520RZM8-F1
#
_entry.id   AF-A0A520RZM8-F1
#
_cell.length_a   1.000
_cell.length_b   1.000
_cell.length_c   1.000
_cell.angle_alpha   90.00
_cell.angle_beta   90.00
_cell.angle_gamma   90.00
#
_symmetry.space_group_name_H-M   'P 1'
#
loop_
_entity.id
_entity.type
_entity.pdbx_description
1 polymer ?
#
loop_
_entity_poly.entity_id
_entity_poly.type
_entity_poly.pdbx_seq_one_letter_code
_entity_poly.pdbx_strand_id
1 'polypeptide(L)'
;MLIRACLDAPWRQVSLLAIFCFASAVTLAAEVELTAATIEEVNTAIDAGELNSVELVELFLDRIDAYDKQGPAINAVLTLNPEALEQARALDEERARSGRRSPLHGIPVLLKDNMDTADLPTTAGSFLLQDSIPPDDAFIVQQLREAGAIILAKLNMSEFASGGAMNSLGGPTY
;
A
#
# COMPACT_ATOMS: atom_id res chain seq x y z
N MET A 1 -59.97 -63.90 24.49
CA MET A 1 -60.35 -62.48 24.45
C MET A 1 -59.25 -61.75 23.69
N LEU A 2 -59.67 -60.88 22.77
CA LEU A 2 -58.96 -60.31 21.63
C LEU A 2 -57.72 -59.44 21.95
N ILE A 3 -56.90 -59.24 20.89
CA ILE A 3 -55.90 -58.17 20.65
C ILE A 3 -54.47 -58.47 21.17
N ARG A 4 -53.33 -58.25 20.49
CA ARG A 4 -52.84 -58.04 19.10
C ARG A 4 -51.56 -57.19 19.24
N ALA A 5 -50.53 -57.57 18.48
CA ALA A 5 -49.43 -56.76 17.91
C ALA A 5 -48.08 -56.58 18.63
N CYS A 6 -47.08 -56.52 17.73
CA CYS A 6 -45.67 -56.13 17.80
C CYS A 6 -44.71 -57.28 18.16
N LEU A 7 -44.28 -58.09 17.18
CA LEU A 7 -43.26 -57.86 16.14
C LEU A 7 -41.84 -57.67 16.70
N ASP A 8 -41.08 -58.77 16.60
CA ASP A 8 -39.74 -58.90 16.02
C ASP A 8 -38.56 -58.09 16.60
N ALA A 9 -37.66 -58.85 17.24
CA ALA A 9 -36.26 -58.51 17.49
C ALA A 9 -35.40 -58.76 16.21
N PRO A 10 -34.05 -58.77 16.24
CA PRO A 10 -33.03 -57.90 16.84
C PRO A 10 -32.10 -57.27 15.75
N TRP A 11 -30.81 -57.01 16.06
CA TRP A 11 -29.64 -56.76 15.17
C TRP A 11 -29.08 -55.31 15.09
N ARG A 12 -28.14 -55.05 16.01
CA ARG A 12 -26.83 -54.40 15.83
C ARG A 12 -26.75 -53.15 14.93
N GLN A 13 -26.68 -51.99 15.59
CA GLN A 13 -26.12 -50.76 15.03
C GLN A 13 -24.62 -50.93 14.77
N VAL A 14 -24.21 -50.85 13.50
CA VAL A 14 -22.82 -50.52 13.13
C VAL A 14 -22.87 -49.15 12.48
N SER A 15 -22.64 -48.11 13.28
CA SER A 15 -22.52 -46.74 12.78
C SER A 15 -21.14 -46.56 12.16
N LEU A 16 -21.09 -46.51 10.82
CA LEU A 16 -19.91 -46.04 10.08
C LEU A 16 -19.87 -44.50 10.17
N LEU A 17 -19.04 -43.99 11.08
CA LEU A 17 -18.67 -42.58 11.11
C LEU A 17 -17.69 -42.30 9.97
N ALA A 18 -18.19 -41.70 8.89
CA ALA A 18 -17.33 -41.09 7.87
C ALA A 18 -16.71 -39.81 8.46
N ILE A 19 -15.44 -39.88 8.84
CA ILE A 19 -14.65 -38.72 9.24
C ILE A 19 -14.31 -37.97 7.95
N PHE A 20 -15.08 -36.91 7.66
CA PHE A 20 -14.73 -35.94 6.63
C PHE A 20 -13.61 -35.07 7.21
N CYS A 21 -12.36 -35.43 6.88
CA CYS A 21 -11.20 -34.61 7.20
C CYS A 21 -11.20 -33.41 6.23
N PHE A 22 -11.80 -32.30 6.64
CA PHE A 22 -11.56 -31.01 5.98
C PHE A 22 -10.11 -30.61 6.28
N ALA A 23 -9.20 -30.95 5.37
CA ALA A 23 -7.90 -30.31 5.32
C ALA A 23 -8.13 -28.87 4.85
N SER A 24 -8.24 -27.92 5.79
CA SER A 24 -8.03 -26.52 5.44
C SER A 24 -6.61 -26.39 4.92
N ALA A 25 -6.46 -26.18 3.62
CA ALA A 25 -5.23 -25.63 3.09
C ALA A 25 -5.11 -24.22 3.67
N VAL A 26 -4.33 -24.09 4.74
CA VAL A 26 -3.78 -22.80 5.12
C VAL A 26 -2.84 -22.44 3.99
N THR A 27 -3.31 -21.63 3.03
CA THR A 27 -2.43 -20.88 2.15
C THR A 27 -1.62 -19.99 3.06
N LEU A 28 -0.36 -20.34 3.28
CA LEU A 28 0.62 -19.41 3.81
C LEU A 28 0.84 -18.39 2.69
N ALA A 29 0.00 -17.35 2.67
CA ALA A 29 0.24 -16.19 1.82
C ALA A 29 1.67 -15.74 2.12
N ALA A 30 2.47 -15.55 1.07
CA ALA A 30 3.78 -14.99 1.26
C ALA A 30 3.56 -13.57 1.78
N GLU A 31 3.80 -13.32 3.07
CA GLU A 31 3.82 -11.95 3.58
C GLU A 31 4.88 -11.20 2.77
N VAL A 32 4.44 -10.21 1.98
CA VAL A 32 5.35 -9.33 1.26
C VAL A 32 6.18 -8.61 2.29
N GLU A 33 7.46 -8.98 2.40
CA GLU A 33 8.39 -8.29 3.29
C GLU A 33 8.68 -6.91 2.72
N LEU A 34 7.87 -5.91 3.10
CA LEU A 34 7.87 -4.56 2.53
C LEU A 34 9.25 -3.89 2.46
N THR A 35 10.16 -4.22 3.38
CA THR A 35 11.51 -3.64 3.43
C THR A 35 12.46 -4.16 2.36
N ALA A 36 12.18 -5.34 1.80
CA ALA A 36 13.03 -6.00 0.80
C ALA A 36 12.31 -6.25 -0.52
N ALA A 37 10.98 -6.18 -0.53
CA ALA A 37 10.16 -6.50 -1.69
C ALA A 37 10.50 -5.61 -2.89
N THR A 38 10.69 -6.27 -4.04
CA THR A 38 10.83 -5.65 -5.34
C THR A 38 9.46 -5.29 -5.91
N ILE A 39 9.43 -4.37 -6.88
CA ILE A 39 8.20 -4.02 -7.61
C ILE A 39 7.58 -5.25 -8.29
N GLU A 40 8.38 -6.22 -8.73
CA GLU A 40 7.89 -7.45 -9.35
C GLU A 40 7.18 -8.36 -8.34
N GLU A 41 7.73 -8.51 -7.13
CA GLU A 41 7.10 -9.28 -6.04
C GLU A 41 5.81 -8.62 -5.57
N VAL A 42 5.80 -7.29 -5.41
CA VAL A 42 4.59 -6.53 -5.08
C VAL A 42 3.52 -6.73 -6.16
N ASN A 43 3.89 -6.63 -7.44
CA ASN A 43 2.95 -6.88 -8.53
C ASN A 43 2.41 -8.31 -8.52
N THR A 44 3.27 -9.29 -8.22
CA THR A 44 2.89 -10.71 -8.13
C THR A 44 1.86 -10.93 -7.02
N ALA A 45 2.07 -10.32 -5.84
CA ALA A 45 1.12 -10.38 -4.74
C ALA A 45 -0.22 -9.73 -5.09
N ILE A 46 -0.20 -8.58 -5.79
CA ILE A 46 -1.44 -7.93 -6.23
C ILE A 46 -2.17 -8.77 -7.29
N ASP A 47 -1.45 -9.34 -8.25
CA ASP A 47 -2.03 -10.22 -9.27
C ASP A 47 -2.60 -11.51 -8.66
N ALA A 48 -2.04 -11.98 -7.54
CA ALA A 48 -2.55 -13.10 -6.74
C ALA A 48 -3.74 -12.73 -5.83
N GLY A 49 -4.05 -11.44 -5.67
CA GLY A 49 -5.09 -10.95 -4.75
C GLY A 49 -4.70 -11.04 -3.27
N GLU A 50 -3.41 -11.17 -2.98
CA GLU A 50 -2.86 -11.20 -1.61
C GLU A 50 -2.54 -9.80 -1.08
N LEU A 51 -2.52 -8.80 -1.97
CA LEU A 51 -2.28 -7.40 -1.69
C LEU A 51 -3.09 -6.54 -2.67
N ASN A 52 -3.40 -5.30 -2.34
CA ASN A 52 -3.84 -4.28 -3.31
C ASN A 52 -3.11 -2.94 -3.10
N SER A 53 -3.34 -1.97 -3.99
CA SER A 53 -2.63 -0.69 -3.95
C SER A 53 -3.02 0.12 -2.71
N VAL A 54 -4.30 0.06 -2.28
CA VAL A 54 -4.76 0.71 -1.04
C VAL A 54 -4.01 0.15 0.17
N GLU A 55 -3.99 -1.17 0.34
CA GLU A 55 -3.28 -1.85 1.43
C GLU A 55 -1.78 -1.53 1.40
N LEU A 56 -1.16 -1.49 0.22
CA LEU A 56 0.24 -1.12 0.08
C LEU A 56 0.51 0.33 0.54
N VAL A 57 -0.37 1.27 0.18
CA VAL A 57 -0.27 2.67 0.63
C VAL A 57 -0.47 2.76 2.14
N GLU A 58 -1.46 2.08 2.71
CA GLU A 58 -1.69 2.03 4.17
C GLU A 58 -0.45 1.51 4.91
N LEU A 59 0.14 0.41 4.42
CA LEU A 59 1.36 -0.16 4.99
C LEU A 59 2.55 0.82 4.98
N PHE A 60 2.70 1.64 3.95
CA PHE A 60 3.74 2.68 3.91
C PHE A 60 3.40 3.89 4.80
N LEU A 61 2.13 4.30 4.86
CA LEU A 61 1.69 5.37 5.76
C LEU A 61 1.91 4.99 7.23
N ASP A 62 1.58 3.76 7.62
CA ASP A 62 1.82 3.22 8.96
C ASP A 62 3.31 3.24 9.33
N ARG A 63 4.18 2.90 8.37
CA ARG A 63 5.64 2.98 8.57
C ARG A 63 6.11 4.44 8.71
N ILE A 64 5.60 5.34 7.88
CA ILE A 64 5.94 6.77 7.98
C ILE A 64 5.52 7.30 9.36
N ASP A 65 4.31 6.97 9.82
CA ASP A 65 3.83 7.40 11.14
C ASP A 65 4.72 6.86 12.28
N ALA A 66 5.08 5.57 12.22
CA ALA A 66 5.88 4.92 13.26
C ALA A 66 7.33 5.44 13.35
N TYR A 67 7.93 5.89 12.23
CA TYR A 67 9.37 6.14 12.14
C TYR A 67 9.79 7.57 11.77
N ASP A 68 8.97 8.33 11.05
CA ASP A 68 9.42 9.60 10.46
C ASP A 68 9.39 10.75 11.46
N LYS A 69 8.23 11.03 12.06
CA LYS A 69 8.05 12.08 13.08
C LYS A 69 8.01 11.53 14.50
N GLN A 70 7.65 10.26 14.63
CA GLN A 70 7.60 9.54 15.88
C GLN A 70 8.69 8.47 15.92
N GLY A 71 8.81 7.76 17.05
CA GLY A 71 9.82 6.71 17.22
C GLY A 71 11.25 7.25 17.05
N PRO A 72 12.05 6.72 16.10
CA PRO A 72 13.40 7.22 15.82
C PRO A 72 13.46 8.64 15.24
N ALA A 73 12.34 9.23 14.82
CA ALA A 73 12.24 10.60 14.34
C ALA A 73 13.22 10.93 13.19
N ILE A 74 13.23 10.08 12.16
CA ILE A 74 14.12 10.19 10.99
C ILE A 74 13.96 11.54 10.27
N ASN A 75 12.75 12.10 10.26
CA ASN A 75 12.43 13.39 9.66
C ASN A 75 12.79 13.49 8.16
N ALA A 76 12.41 12.46 7.40
CA ALA A 76 12.61 12.32 5.96
C ALA A 76 11.42 12.83 5.13
N VAL A 77 10.19 12.92 5.67
CA VAL A 77 9.00 13.36 4.91
C VAL A 77 8.63 14.81 5.26
N LEU A 78 8.45 15.68 4.27
CA LEU A 78 7.94 17.05 4.49
C LEU A 78 6.42 17.11 4.34
N THR A 79 5.90 16.51 3.27
CA THR A 79 4.48 16.59 2.92
C THR A 79 3.97 15.22 2.51
N LEU A 80 2.87 14.78 3.11
CA LEU A 80 2.12 13.59 2.67
C LEU A 80 1.02 14.03 1.69
N ASN A 81 0.75 13.20 0.68
CA ASN A 81 -0.38 13.42 -0.22
C ASN A 81 -1.68 12.96 0.47
N PRO A 82 -2.63 13.87 0.76
CA PRO A 82 -3.90 13.51 1.41
C PRO A 82 -4.81 12.66 0.51
N GLU A 83 -4.60 12.68 -0.81
CA GLU A 83 -5.41 11.95 -1.80
C GLU A 83 -4.82 10.57 -2.14
N ALA A 84 -3.68 10.17 -1.57
CA ALA A 84 -2.97 8.95 -1.97
C ALA A 84 -3.83 7.68 -1.88
N LEU A 85 -4.66 7.56 -0.83
CA LEU A 85 -5.57 6.41 -0.67
C LEU A 85 -6.72 6.41 -1.68
N GLU A 86 -7.22 7.58 -2.06
CA GLU A 86 -8.26 7.70 -3.09
C GLU A 86 -7.67 7.34 -4.47
N GLN A 87 -6.48 7.85 -4.78
CA GLN A 87 -5.75 7.52 -5.99
C GLN A 87 -5.44 6.01 -6.08
N ALA A 88 -5.04 5.39 -4.96
CA ALA A 88 -4.83 3.95 -4.87
C ALA A 88 -6.09 3.15 -5.20
N ARG A 89 -7.23 3.54 -4.62
CA ARG A 89 -8.53 2.90 -4.87
C ARG A 89 -8.93 2.99 -6.35
N ALA A 90 -8.76 4.16 -6.96
CA ALA A 90 -9.05 4.35 -8.38
C ALA A 90 -8.15 3.47 -9.28
N LEU A 91 -6.87 3.31 -8.93
CA LEU A 91 -5.94 2.45 -9.65
C LEU A 91 -6.24 0.96 -9.46
N ASP A 92 -6.70 0.53 -8.28
CA ASP A 92 -7.16 -0.85 -8.07
C ASP A 92 -8.41 -1.16 -8.91
N GLU A 93 -9.39 -0.23 -8.96
CA GLU A 93 -10.57 -0.36 -9.82
C GLU A 93 -10.21 -0.38 -11.31
N GLU A 94 -9.24 0.42 -11.72
CA GLU A 94 -8.73 0.40 -13.09
C GLU A 94 -8.03 -0.91 -13.41
N ARG A 95 -7.18 -1.41 -12.50
CA ARG A 95 -6.47 -2.68 -12.67
C ARG A 95 -7.45 -3.83 -12.85
N ALA A 96 -8.52 -3.87 -12.07
CA ALA A 96 -9.57 -4.89 -12.19
C ALA A 96 -10.32 -4.83 -13.52
N ARG A 97 -10.45 -3.63 -14.12
CA ARG A 97 -11.24 -3.40 -15.33
C ARG A 97 -10.46 -3.59 -16.62
N SER A 98 -9.22 -3.07 -16.66
CA SER A 98 -8.40 -2.98 -17.88
C SER A 98 -6.98 -3.53 -17.73
N GLY A 99 -6.61 -4.02 -16.53
CA GLY A 99 -5.25 -4.41 -16.21
C GLY A 99 -4.37 -3.21 -15.85
N ARG A 100 -3.12 -3.49 -15.49
CA ARG A 100 -2.11 -2.47 -15.13
C ARG A 100 -1.64 -1.69 -16.35
N ARG A 101 -1.43 -0.38 -16.20
CA ARG A 101 -0.79 0.48 -17.23
C ARG A 101 0.68 0.14 -17.45
N SER A 102 1.39 -0.17 -16.36
CA SER A 102 2.82 -0.44 -16.33
C SER A 102 3.19 -1.23 -15.06
N PRO A 103 4.47 -1.63 -14.87
CA PRO A 103 4.93 -2.16 -13.59
C PRO A 103 4.74 -1.21 -12.39
N LEU A 104 4.57 0.09 -12.62
CA LEU A 104 4.36 1.11 -11.58
C LEU A 104 2.87 1.34 -11.23
N HIS A 105 1.95 0.65 -11.89
CA HIS A 105 0.52 0.83 -11.64
C HIS A 105 0.16 0.47 -10.19
N GLY A 106 -0.32 1.44 -9.43
CA GLY A 106 -0.66 1.28 -8.01
C GLY A 106 0.54 1.32 -7.06
N ILE A 107 1.76 1.57 -7.56
CA ILE A 107 2.98 1.58 -6.74
C ILE A 107 3.21 2.99 -6.18
N PRO A 108 3.37 3.15 -4.85
CA PRO A 108 3.68 4.44 -4.23
C PRO A 108 5.12 4.86 -4.52
N VAL A 109 5.29 6.15 -4.83
CA VAL A 109 6.58 6.80 -5.12
C VAL A 109 6.67 8.07 -4.27
N LEU A 110 7.85 8.30 -3.69
CA LEU A 110 8.15 9.50 -2.93
C LEU A 110 9.08 10.39 -3.77
N LEU A 111 8.75 11.67 -3.85
CA LEU A 111 9.49 12.64 -4.66
C LEU A 111 10.39 13.50 -3.78
N LYS A 112 11.54 13.92 -4.31
CA LYS A 112 12.30 15.01 -3.67
C LYS A 112 11.45 16.29 -3.70
N ASP A 113 11.48 17.08 -2.63
CA ASP A 113 10.58 18.22 -2.49
C ASP A 113 10.71 19.29 -3.59
N ASN A 114 11.85 19.37 -4.27
CA ASN A 114 12.06 20.27 -5.42
C ASN A 114 11.56 19.74 -6.78
N MET A 115 10.72 18.70 -6.82
CA MET A 115 10.09 18.18 -8.05
C MET A 115 8.64 18.63 -8.16
N ASP A 116 8.31 19.50 -9.13
CA ASP A 116 6.98 20.09 -9.25
C ASP A 116 5.83 19.10 -9.37
N THR A 117 4.77 19.38 -8.63
CA THR A 117 3.50 18.65 -8.54
C THR A 117 2.37 19.66 -8.52
N ALA A 118 1.34 19.50 -9.36
CA ALA A 118 0.22 20.44 -9.41
C ALA A 118 -0.75 20.32 -8.20
N ASP A 119 -0.62 19.26 -7.41
CA ASP A 119 -1.51 18.90 -6.30
C ASP A 119 -0.83 18.99 -4.91
N LEU A 120 0.50 19.20 -4.84
CA LEU A 120 1.26 19.30 -3.59
C LEU A 120 2.26 20.47 -3.63
N PRO A 121 2.58 21.10 -2.48
CA PRO A 121 3.60 22.13 -2.40
C PRO A 121 4.97 21.66 -2.86
N THR A 122 5.67 22.49 -3.64
CA THR A 122 7.11 22.37 -3.92
C THR A 122 7.85 23.50 -3.22
N THR A 123 8.59 23.15 -2.17
CA THR A 123 9.19 24.17 -1.29
C THR A 123 10.70 24.29 -1.46
N ALA A 124 11.33 23.33 -2.13
CA ALA A 124 12.79 23.13 -2.15
C ALA A 124 13.43 23.12 -0.74
N GLY A 125 12.68 22.67 0.26
CA GLY A 125 13.04 22.72 1.68
C GLY A 125 13.00 24.11 2.33
N SER A 126 12.49 25.14 1.64
CA SER A 126 12.54 26.52 2.12
C SER A 126 11.21 26.98 2.68
N PHE A 127 11.24 27.57 3.89
CA PHE A 127 10.07 28.19 4.51
C PHE A 127 9.44 29.30 3.64
N LEU A 128 10.25 29.97 2.80
CA LEU A 128 9.76 31.00 1.87
C LEU A 128 8.80 30.45 0.81
N LEU A 129 8.85 29.13 0.54
CA LEU A 129 8.07 28.46 -0.48
C LEU A 129 7.09 27.43 0.12
N GLN A 130 6.81 27.50 1.43
CA GLN A 130 5.97 26.50 2.12
C GLN A 130 4.57 26.32 1.50
N ASP A 131 4.03 27.39 0.91
CA ASP A 131 2.70 27.42 0.27
C ASP A 131 2.77 27.45 -1.27
N SER A 132 3.96 27.18 -1.85
CA SER A 132 4.18 27.24 -3.30
C SER A 132 3.61 25.99 -3.99
N ILE A 133 2.45 26.13 -4.61
CA ILE A 133 1.85 25.11 -5.48
C ILE A 133 2.19 25.42 -6.95
N PRO A 134 3.00 24.58 -7.62
CA PRO A 134 3.23 24.70 -9.06
C PRO A 134 1.93 24.59 -9.88
N PRO A 135 1.83 25.26 -11.04
CA PRO A 135 0.65 25.16 -11.90
C PRO A 135 0.56 23.80 -12.63
N ASP A 136 1.69 23.14 -12.83
CA ASP A 136 1.82 21.89 -13.59
C ASP A 136 2.78 20.92 -12.89
N ASP A 137 2.63 19.63 -13.20
CA ASP A 137 3.61 18.61 -12.82
C ASP A 137 4.93 18.82 -13.60
N ALA A 138 6.06 18.52 -12.94
CA ALA A 138 7.32 18.33 -13.67
C ALA A 138 7.19 17.16 -14.64
N PHE A 139 7.92 17.20 -15.76
CA PHE A 139 7.85 16.16 -16.80
C PHE A 139 7.97 14.73 -16.25
N ILE A 140 8.91 14.48 -15.33
CA ILE A 140 9.09 13.15 -14.74
C ILE A 140 7.88 12.71 -13.88
N VAL A 141 7.23 13.66 -13.19
CA VAL A 141 6.05 13.40 -12.36
C VAL A 141 4.86 13.05 -13.25
N GLN A 142 4.68 13.78 -14.35
CA GLN A 142 3.69 13.45 -15.37
C GLN A 142 3.89 12.01 -15.88
N GLN A 143 5.12 11.64 -16.26
CA GLN A 143 5.43 10.28 -16.73
C GLN A 143 5.13 9.20 -15.67
N LEU A 144 5.40 9.47 -14.39
CA LEU A 144 5.08 8.55 -13.29
C LEU A 144 3.56 8.36 -13.16
N ARG A 145 2.77 9.43 -13.20
CA ARG A 145 1.31 9.35 -13.13
C ARG A 145 0.71 8.65 -14.34
N GLU A 146 1.22 8.93 -15.54
CA GLU A 146 0.82 8.24 -16.76
C GLU A 146 1.09 6.73 -16.66
N ALA A 147 2.21 6.34 -16.05
CA ALA A 147 2.55 4.96 -15.76
C ALA A 147 1.69 4.32 -14.64
N GLY A 148 0.87 5.10 -13.94
CA GLY A 148 -0.02 4.66 -12.86
C GLY A 148 0.62 4.65 -11.47
N ALA A 149 1.74 5.34 -11.27
CA ALA A 149 2.34 5.48 -9.94
C ALA A 149 1.52 6.43 -9.05
N ILE A 150 1.57 6.21 -7.74
CA ILE A 150 0.93 7.06 -6.74
C ILE A 150 2.01 7.94 -6.12
N ILE A 151 1.90 9.27 -6.28
CA ILE A 151 2.80 10.19 -5.60
C ILE A 151 2.38 10.26 -4.14
N LEU A 152 3.10 9.56 -3.27
CA LEU A 152 2.74 9.39 -1.86
C LEU A 152 3.17 10.59 -1.01
N ALA A 153 4.37 11.13 -1.26
CA ALA A 153 4.96 12.14 -0.40
C ALA A 153 6.06 12.97 -1.08
N LYS A 154 6.37 14.11 -0.46
CA LYS A 154 7.50 14.99 -0.76
C LYS A 154 8.53 14.87 0.35
N LEU A 155 9.77 14.61 -0.02
CA LEU A 155 10.87 14.27 0.88
C LEU A 155 11.70 15.49 1.28
N ASN A 156 12.18 15.44 2.52
CA ASN A 156 13.12 16.39 3.08
C ASN A 156 14.43 16.40 2.26
N MET A 157 15.11 17.55 2.26
CA MET A 157 16.31 17.79 1.46
C MET A 157 17.12 18.97 1.99
N SER A 158 18.40 19.09 1.61
CA SER A 158 19.14 20.34 1.77
C SER A 158 18.39 21.50 1.11
N GLU A 159 18.30 22.66 1.76
CA GLU A 159 17.58 23.81 1.21
C GLU A 159 18.16 24.20 -0.16
N PHE A 160 17.28 24.35 -1.16
CA PHE A 160 17.64 24.61 -2.56
C PHE A 160 18.63 23.62 -3.17
N ALA A 161 18.71 22.40 -2.65
CA ALA A 161 19.70 21.39 -3.02
C ALA A 161 21.16 21.90 -2.89
N SER A 162 21.41 22.79 -1.93
CA SER A 162 22.72 23.42 -1.69
C SER A 162 23.81 22.48 -1.16
N GLY A 163 23.48 21.24 -0.80
CA GLY A 163 24.42 20.24 -0.28
C GLY A 163 24.63 20.25 1.24
N GLY A 164 23.92 21.11 1.98
CA GLY A 164 23.90 21.09 3.45
C GLY A 164 23.10 19.91 4.04
N ALA A 165 23.18 19.71 5.36
CA ALA A 165 22.47 18.62 6.05
C ALA A 165 21.07 19.02 6.57
N MET A 166 20.61 20.25 6.30
CA MET A 166 19.36 20.79 6.84
C MET A 166 18.70 21.79 5.90
N ASN A 167 17.47 22.18 6.23
CA ASN A 167 16.76 23.28 5.60
C ASN A 167 15.92 24.07 6.61
N SER A 168 15.32 25.18 6.17
CA SER A 168 14.54 26.07 7.04
C SER A 168 13.11 25.61 7.30
N LEU A 169 12.54 24.74 6.45
CA LEU A 169 11.16 24.26 6.59
C LEU A 169 11.02 23.07 7.53
N GLY A 170 11.81 22.02 7.31
CA GLY A 170 11.77 20.76 8.03
C GLY A 170 13.02 20.45 8.86
N GLY A 171 14.11 21.21 8.75
CA GLY A 171 15.35 20.93 9.49
C GLY A 171 16.14 19.75 8.91
N PRO A 172 17.00 19.09 9.72
CA PRO A 172 17.82 17.95 9.26
C PRO A 172 17.04 16.63 9.23
N THR A 173 17.46 15.72 8.35
CA THR A 173 17.11 14.29 8.40
C THR A 173 18.19 13.54 9.21
N TYR A 174 17.78 12.56 10.02
CA TYR A 174 18.64 11.84 10.97
C TYR A 174 18.93 10.38 10.57
#